data_AF-A0A7H8R3B2-F1
#
_entry.id   AF-A0A7H8R3B2-F1
#
_cell.length_a   1.000
_cell.length_b   1.000
_cell.length_c   1.000
_cell.angle_alpha   90.00
_cell.angle_beta   90.00
_cell.angle_gamma   90.00
#
_symmetry.space_group_name_H-M   'P 1'
#
loop_
_entity.id
_entity.type
_entity.pdbx_description
1 polymer ?
#
loop_
_entity_poly.entity_id
_entity_poly.type
_entity_poly.pdbx_seq_one_letter_code
_entity_poly.pdbx_strand_id
1 'polypeptide(L)'
;MQLASDPLNRIGNTDLYLDGSRLDNQHVGAAVAYKPFISLWRSRLAFLGAGFEVFDAELIGVVETLELQYTRPGPGQALALRAHDLAGELQATGRRVTICWVPGHKGVLGNEEADKAAKKAVGRPCTGKYLGISLAYARRACTETYSAIKANWLTVGQAYQPPRGWKLDPIVASTPKHLARRYYQFKTGHTPIGAYLHRIKARDSPNCLGCSRGTETVRHLLTNCRQWCHQREKLYAGLAEAGVKAPQDSEQCPEARLFQDPKATTALLAFIGAIREREDNQQAWEQAYKTDNWGIEALDEGEREGEG
;
A
#
# COMPACT_ATOMS: atom_id res chain seq x y z
N MET A 1 -13.60 67.45 19.89
CA MET A 1 -12.54 66.89 19.04
C MET A 1 -12.95 65.47 18.67
N GLN A 2 -13.59 65.28 17.51
CA GLN A 2 -14.03 63.96 17.05
C GLN A 2 -12.83 63.21 16.48
N LEU A 3 -12.47 62.08 17.10
CA LEU A 3 -11.58 61.11 16.47
C LEU A 3 -12.41 60.31 15.47
N ALA A 4 -11.97 60.32 14.20
CA ALA A 4 -12.67 59.64 13.11
C ALA A 4 -12.67 58.13 13.33
N SER A 5 -13.86 57.52 13.31
CA SER A 5 -14.02 56.07 13.26
C SER A 5 -13.63 55.56 11.88
N ASP A 6 -12.59 54.73 11.82
CA ASP A 6 -12.09 54.10 10.58
C ASP A 6 -13.21 53.30 9.86
N PRO A 7 -13.51 53.60 8.57
CA PRO A 7 -14.57 52.90 7.83
C PRO A 7 -14.30 51.41 7.56
N LEU A 8 -13.07 50.92 7.75
CA LEU A 8 -12.67 49.57 7.33
C LEU A 8 -13.17 48.44 8.25
N ASN A 9 -13.70 48.75 9.44
CA ASN A 9 -13.97 47.74 10.47
C ASN A 9 -15.36 47.06 10.38
N ARG A 10 -16.06 47.16 9.24
CA ARG A 10 -17.28 46.36 8.93
C ARG A 10 -16.98 45.26 7.92
N ILE A 11 -16.20 44.27 8.35
CA ILE A 11 -16.14 42.98 7.66
C ILE A 11 -17.47 42.25 7.94
N GLY A 12 -18.44 42.39 7.02
CA GLY A 12 -19.61 41.50 7.00
C GLY A 12 -19.19 40.06 6.70
N ASN A 13 -20.08 39.09 6.99
CA ASN A 13 -19.89 37.69 6.57
C ASN A 13 -19.44 37.66 5.11
N THR A 14 -18.21 37.19 4.89
CA THR A 14 -17.60 37.10 3.55
C THR A 14 -17.39 35.62 3.27
N ASP A 15 -18.28 35.05 2.48
CA ASP A 15 -18.21 33.65 2.11
C ASP A 15 -17.04 33.45 1.12
N LEU A 16 -16.13 32.56 1.49
CA LEU A 16 -14.98 32.15 0.69
C LEU A 16 -15.26 30.75 0.14
N TYR A 17 -15.16 30.60 -1.18
CA TYR A 17 -15.32 29.33 -1.88
C TYR A 17 -13.98 28.88 -2.43
N LEU A 18 -13.73 27.58 -2.34
CA LEU A 18 -12.45 26.96 -2.60
C LEU A 18 -12.67 25.78 -3.53
N ASP A 19 -11.82 25.63 -4.54
CA ASP A 19 -11.85 24.46 -5.40
C ASP A 19 -10.46 24.12 -5.96
N GLY A 20 -10.27 22.84 -6.27
CA GLY A 20 -9.10 22.28 -6.92
C GLY A 20 -9.51 21.65 -8.26
N SER A 21 -8.75 21.90 -9.32
CA SER A 21 -9.04 21.30 -10.62
C SER A 21 -7.80 20.71 -11.27
N ARG A 22 -7.94 19.47 -11.77
CA ARG A 22 -6.94 18.75 -12.56
C ARG A 22 -7.40 18.66 -14.00
N LEU A 23 -6.56 19.06 -14.95
CA LEU A 23 -6.81 18.91 -16.38
C LEU A 23 -6.25 17.58 -16.91
N ASP A 24 -6.65 17.21 -18.14
CA ASP A 24 -6.24 15.97 -18.81
C ASP A 24 -4.71 15.86 -19.02
N ASN A 25 -4.02 17.00 -19.11
CA ASN A 25 -2.55 17.09 -19.16
C ASN A 25 -1.87 16.91 -17.78
N GLN A 26 -2.61 16.39 -16.78
CA GLN A 26 -2.17 16.12 -15.40
C GLN A 26 -1.77 17.35 -14.56
N HIS A 27 -1.89 18.56 -15.11
CA HIS A 27 -1.65 19.78 -14.36
C HIS A 27 -2.81 20.11 -13.41
N VAL A 28 -2.47 20.61 -12.22
CA VAL A 28 -3.44 20.98 -11.18
C VAL A 28 -3.36 22.48 -10.85
N GLY A 29 -4.52 23.10 -10.70
CA GLY A 29 -4.70 24.46 -10.21
C GLY A 29 -5.61 24.48 -8.98
N ALA A 30 -5.35 25.41 -8.07
CA ALA A 30 -6.20 25.75 -6.94
C ALA A 30 -6.73 27.17 -7.09
N ALA A 31 -7.94 27.45 -6.59
CA ALA A 31 -8.43 28.81 -6.53
C ALA A 31 -9.33 29.09 -5.32
N VAL A 32 -9.35 30.38 -4.99
CA VAL A 32 -10.28 31.00 -4.05
C VAL A 32 -11.20 31.90 -4.85
N ALA A 33 -12.52 31.78 -4.69
CA ALA A 33 -13.51 32.75 -5.18
C ALA A 33 -14.24 33.38 -3.98
N TYR A 34 -14.40 34.71 -4.00
CA TYR A 34 -15.09 35.44 -2.95
C TYR A 34 -15.83 36.65 -3.50
N LYS A 35 -16.91 37.06 -2.81
CA LYS A 35 -17.73 38.20 -3.19
C LYS A 35 -17.92 39.16 -2.01
N PRO A 36 -17.17 40.28 -1.96
CA PRO A 36 -17.47 41.36 -1.03
C PRO A 36 -18.88 41.92 -1.23
N PHE A 37 -19.48 42.42 -0.15
CA PHE A 37 -20.91 42.72 0.01
C PHE A 37 -21.58 43.56 -1.08
N ILE A 38 -20.82 44.34 -1.88
CA ILE A 38 -21.33 45.24 -2.92
C ILE A 38 -20.50 45.18 -4.23
N SER A 39 -19.73 44.11 -4.48
CA SER A 39 -18.84 44.06 -5.66
C SER A 39 -19.01 42.79 -6.52
N LEU A 40 -18.39 42.84 -7.71
CA LEU A 40 -18.18 41.67 -8.57
C LEU A 40 -17.37 40.59 -7.82
N TRP A 41 -17.53 39.34 -8.27
CA TRP A 41 -16.71 38.20 -7.84
C TRP A 41 -15.22 38.50 -8.08
N ARG A 42 -14.40 38.16 -7.09
CA ARG A 42 -12.95 38.23 -7.16
C ARG A 42 -12.39 36.83 -6.91
N SER A 43 -11.29 36.50 -7.58
CA SER A 43 -10.59 35.24 -7.35
C SER A 43 -9.09 35.41 -7.19
N ARG A 44 -8.49 34.48 -6.42
CA ARG A 44 -7.05 34.24 -6.36
C ARG A 44 -6.75 32.87 -6.94
N LEU A 45 -5.64 32.78 -7.65
CA LEU A 45 -5.27 31.65 -8.50
C LEU A 45 -3.88 31.16 -8.10
N ALA A 46 -3.76 29.87 -7.77
CA ALA A 46 -2.49 29.22 -7.48
C ALA A 46 -2.27 28.07 -8.47
N PHE A 47 -1.20 28.14 -9.25
CA PHE A 47 -0.80 27.03 -10.12
C PHE A 47 0.21 26.13 -9.42
N LEU A 48 -0.04 24.82 -9.45
CA LEU A 48 0.74 23.82 -8.72
C LEU A 48 1.64 22.99 -9.63
N GLY A 49 1.42 23.00 -10.94
CA GLY A 49 2.13 22.15 -11.88
C GLY A 49 1.57 20.72 -11.90
N ALA A 50 2.43 19.77 -12.23
CA ALA A 50 2.15 18.33 -12.17
C ALA A 50 2.78 17.75 -10.89
N GLY A 51 2.20 16.66 -10.34
CA GLY A 51 2.67 16.06 -9.08
C GLY A 51 1.72 16.17 -7.88
N PHE A 52 0.50 16.68 -8.09
CA PHE A 52 -0.52 16.89 -7.05
C PHE A 52 -1.86 16.27 -7.45
N GLU A 53 -2.73 16.03 -6.48
CA GLU A 53 -4.13 15.64 -6.68
C GLU A 53 -5.09 16.82 -6.42
N VAL A 54 -6.35 16.65 -6.81
CA VAL A 54 -7.42 17.65 -6.60
C VAL A 54 -7.56 18.02 -5.11
N PHE A 55 -7.50 17.02 -4.22
CA PHE A 55 -7.58 17.24 -2.77
C PHE A 55 -6.38 18.04 -2.21
N ASP A 56 -5.19 17.91 -2.81
CA ASP A 56 -4.04 18.76 -2.44
C ASP A 56 -4.30 20.23 -2.82
N ALA A 57 -4.98 20.46 -3.95
CA ALA A 57 -5.33 21.78 -4.44
C ALA A 57 -6.47 22.44 -3.65
N GLU A 58 -7.52 21.71 -3.29
CA GLU A 58 -8.55 22.17 -2.35
C GLU A 58 -7.91 22.66 -1.03
N LEU A 59 -6.98 21.86 -0.49
CA LEU A 59 -6.30 22.13 0.76
C LEU A 59 -5.31 23.30 0.67
N ILE A 60 -4.63 23.46 -0.47
CA ILE A 60 -3.85 24.68 -0.77
C ILE A 60 -4.76 25.90 -0.91
N GLY A 61 -5.98 25.75 -1.44
CA GLY A 61 -6.99 26.81 -1.42
C GLY A 61 -7.31 27.28 0.00
N VAL A 62 -7.54 26.35 0.92
CA VAL A 62 -7.75 26.66 2.35
C VAL A 62 -6.52 27.38 2.90
N VAL A 63 -5.33 26.83 2.70
CA VAL A 63 -4.08 27.42 3.17
C VAL A 63 -3.87 28.83 2.60
N GLU A 64 -4.05 29.08 1.30
CA GLU A 64 -3.90 30.41 0.67
C GLU A 64 -4.95 31.44 1.15
N THR A 65 -6.16 31.00 1.58
CA THR A 65 -7.11 31.94 2.25
C THR A 65 -6.66 32.36 3.63
N LEU A 66 -6.05 31.45 4.37
CA LEU A 66 -5.64 31.67 5.75
C LEU A 66 -4.22 32.28 5.84
N GLU A 67 -3.37 32.03 4.83
CA GLU A 67 -2.01 32.58 4.61
C GLU A 67 -1.95 34.09 4.34
N LEU A 68 -3.06 34.83 4.44
CA LEU A 68 -3.06 36.28 4.21
C LEU A 68 -2.13 37.05 5.17
N GLN A 69 -1.55 36.40 6.19
CA GLN A 69 -0.30 36.80 6.86
C GLN A 69 0.64 35.59 7.13
N TYR A 70 1.77 35.50 6.38
CA TYR A 70 2.99 34.69 6.64
C TYR A 70 2.96 33.12 6.66
N THR A 71 4.14 32.48 6.78
CA THR A 71 4.44 31.07 6.36
C THR A 71 5.58 30.42 7.20
N ARG A 72 5.84 29.09 7.32
CA ARG A 72 5.46 27.82 6.61
C ARG A 72 5.39 26.64 7.64
N PRO A 73 4.82 25.44 7.35
CA PRO A 73 5.59 24.33 6.73
C PRO A 73 4.79 23.39 5.76
N GLY A 74 5.37 22.28 5.29
CA GLY A 74 4.81 21.32 4.29
C GLY A 74 5.27 19.86 4.54
N PRO A 75 5.07 18.86 3.65
CA PRO A 75 4.03 18.65 2.63
C PRO A 75 3.01 17.53 3.00
N GLY A 76 1.86 17.44 2.32
CA GLY A 76 0.88 16.35 2.49
C GLY A 76 -0.07 16.57 3.67
N GLN A 77 0.27 16.09 4.87
CA GLN A 77 -0.52 16.37 6.09
C GLN A 77 -0.33 17.82 6.57
N ALA A 78 0.83 18.40 6.31
CA ALA A 78 1.18 19.74 6.76
C ALA A 78 0.27 20.83 6.16
N LEU A 79 -0.36 20.62 5.00
CA LEU A 79 -1.35 21.56 4.47
C LEU A 79 -2.65 21.55 5.30
N ALA A 80 -3.06 20.39 5.82
CA ALA A 80 -4.22 20.27 6.70
C ALA A 80 -3.93 20.77 8.11
N LEU A 81 -2.76 20.43 8.66
CA LEU A 81 -2.30 20.96 9.94
C LEU A 81 -2.18 22.49 9.87
N ARG A 82 -1.54 23.03 8.83
CA ARG A 82 -1.41 24.47 8.64
C ARG A 82 -2.75 25.18 8.41
N ALA A 83 -3.70 24.54 7.72
CA ALA A 83 -5.07 25.05 7.63
C ALA A 83 -5.77 25.08 9.00
N HIS A 84 -5.50 24.09 9.86
CA HIS A 84 -6.02 24.05 11.23
C HIS A 84 -5.37 25.11 12.12
N ASP A 85 -4.04 25.22 12.09
CA ASP A 85 -3.25 26.19 12.87
C ASP A 85 -3.67 27.63 12.54
N LEU A 86 -3.70 27.98 11.25
CA LEU A 86 -4.10 29.33 10.81
C LEU A 86 -5.59 29.62 11.11
N ALA A 87 -6.47 28.60 11.10
CA ALA A 87 -7.85 28.78 11.52
C ALA A 87 -7.94 29.07 13.04
N GLY A 88 -7.10 28.43 13.86
CA GLY A 88 -6.95 28.72 15.29
C GLY A 88 -6.40 30.13 15.56
N GLU A 89 -5.38 30.56 14.81
CA GLU A 89 -4.83 31.92 14.89
C GLU A 89 -5.89 32.98 14.54
N LEU A 90 -6.66 32.78 13.46
CA LEU A 90 -7.76 33.68 13.12
C LEU A 90 -8.85 33.71 14.19
N GLN A 91 -9.19 32.57 14.80
CA GLN A 91 -10.11 32.51 15.93
C GLN A 91 -9.58 33.30 17.14
N ALA A 92 -8.28 33.22 17.44
CA ALA A 92 -7.64 34.01 18.50
C ALA A 92 -7.71 35.53 18.24
N THR A 93 -7.80 35.97 16.98
CA THR A 93 -8.07 37.39 16.64
C THR A 93 -9.53 37.83 16.84
N GLY A 94 -10.38 37.00 17.43
CA GLY A 94 -11.81 37.28 17.65
C GLY A 94 -12.71 37.05 16.43
N ARG A 95 -12.20 36.42 15.37
CA ARG A 95 -12.96 36.14 14.14
C ARG A 95 -13.55 34.73 14.20
N ARG A 96 -14.88 34.60 14.06
CA ARG A 96 -15.53 33.28 13.99
C ARG A 96 -15.29 32.63 12.62
N VAL A 97 -14.32 31.72 12.55
CA VAL A 97 -14.04 30.90 11.37
C VAL A 97 -14.90 29.63 11.40
N THR A 98 -15.55 29.31 10.29
CA THR A 98 -16.28 28.05 10.07
C THR A 98 -15.83 27.47 8.74
N ILE A 99 -15.36 26.22 8.74
CA ILE A 99 -14.99 25.48 7.52
C ILE A 99 -16.09 24.43 7.28
N CYS A 100 -16.67 24.41 6.08
CA CYS A 100 -17.69 23.45 5.69
C CYS A 100 -17.36 22.85 4.31
N TRP A 101 -17.67 21.58 4.13
CA TRP A 101 -17.58 20.93 2.83
C TRP A 101 -18.84 21.22 2.00
N VAL A 102 -18.66 21.43 0.69
CA VAL A 102 -19.73 21.71 -0.27
C VAL A 102 -19.61 20.72 -1.43
N PRO A 103 -20.71 20.10 -1.90
CA PRO A 103 -20.65 19.16 -3.03
C PRO A 103 -20.38 19.87 -4.35
N GLY A 104 -19.33 19.43 -5.06
CA GLY A 104 -19.01 19.88 -6.41
C GLY A 104 -20.13 19.60 -7.43
N HIS A 105 -20.22 20.45 -8.45
CA HIS A 105 -21.17 20.34 -9.58
C HIS A 105 -22.67 20.27 -9.18
N LYS A 106 -23.07 20.99 -8.13
CA LYS A 106 -24.46 21.06 -7.64
C LYS A 106 -25.13 22.44 -7.76
N GLY A 107 -24.68 23.31 -8.66
CA GLY A 107 -25.30 24.65 -8.85
C GLY A 107 -24.92 25.68 -7.78
N VAL A 108 -23.99 25.36 -6.88
CA VAL A 108 -23.53 26.31 -5.85
C VAL A 108 -22.62 27.34 -6.51
N LEU A 109 -23.19 28.51 -6.81
CA LEU A 109 -22.57 29.53 -7.65
C LEU A 109 -21.16 29.93 -7.20
N GLY A 110 -20.90 30.03 -5.89
CA GLY A 110 -19.56 30.30 -5.37
C GLY A 110 -18.55 29.18 -5.62
N ASN A 111 -18.97 27.91 -5.49
CA ASN A 111 -18.12 26.75 -5.82
C ASN A 111 -17.86 26.67 -7.33
N GLU A 112 -18.84 27.00 -8.16
CA GLU A 112 -18.65 27.03 -9.62
C GLU A 112 -17.72 28.15 -10.08
N GLU A 113 -17.75 29.32 -9.43
CA GLU A 113 -16.76 30.37 -9.68
C GLU A 113 -15.36 29.99 -9.15
N ALA A 114 -15.26 29.20 -8.08
CA ALA A 114 -14.00 28.62 -7.61
C ALA A 114 -13.46 27.56 -8.61
N ASP A 115 -14.29 26.64 -9.12
CA ASP A 115 -13.93 25.66 -10.17
C ASP A 115 -13.41 26.37 -11.44
N LYS A 116 -14.20 27.32 -11.96
CA LYS A 116 -13.83 28.14 -13.13
C LYS A 116 -12.52 28.90 -12.90
N ALA A 117 -12.26 29.33 -11.67
CA ALA A 117 -11.02 29.98 -11.30
C ALA A 117 -9.86 28.97 -11.25
N ALA A 118 -10.02 27.80 -10.59
CA ALA A 118 -9.00 26.76 -10.48
C ALA A 118 -8.54 26.26 -11.86
N LYS A 119 -9.49 26.06 -12.79
CA LYS A 119 -9.21 25.75 -14.20
C LYS A 119 -8.41 26.85 -14.91
N LYS A 120 -8.67 28.13 -14.61
CA LYS A 120 -7.91 29.29 -15.14
C LYS A 120 -6.56 29.52 -14.45
N ALA A 121 -6.28 28.87 -13.32
CA ALA A 121 -4.96 28.90 -12.69
C ALA A 121 -3.96 28.06 -13.51
N VAL A 122 -4.43 26.98 -14.16
CA VAL A 122 -3.60 26.12 -15.00
C VAL A 122 -3.10 26.88 -16.23
N GLY A 123 -1.78 27.03 -16.33
CA GLY A 123 -1.11 27.82 -17.37
C GLY A 123 -0.54 29.17 -16.90
N ARG A 124 -0.75 29.56 -15.64
CA ARG A 124 0.06 30.63 -15.00
C ARG A 124 1.44 30.09 -14.60
N PRO A 125 2.49 30.93 -14.47
CA PRO A 125 3.76 30.46 -13.94
C PRO A 125 3.61 29.94 -12.50
N CYS A 126 4.19 28.76 -12.21
CA CYS A 126 4.28 28.23 -10.85
C CYS A 126 5.03 29.22 -9.95
N THR A 127 4.45 29.59 -8.81
CA THR A 127 5.05 30.55 -7.88
C THR A 127 6.17 29.96 -7.01
N GLY A 128 6.45 28.66 -7.14
CA GLY A 128 7.52 27.97 -6.39
C GLY A 128 7.26 27.80 -4.88
N LYS A 129 6.13 28.27 -4.35
CA LYS A 129 5.74 28.12 -2.92
C LYS A 129 5.68 26.66 -2.48
N TYR A 130 5.13 25.78 -3.32
CA TYR A 130 4.83 24.39 -3.01
C TYR A 130 5.75 23.45 -3.80
N LEU A 131 7.00 23.32 -3.34
CA LEU A 131 8.00 22.42 -3.91
C LEU A 131 7.84 21.01 -3.31
N GLY A 132 7.21 20.11 -4.05
CA GLY A 132 7.04 18.71 -3.66
C GLY A 132 6.15 17.92 -4.62
N ILE A 133 6.05 16.61 -4.39
CA ILE A 133 5.09 15.71 -5.05
C ILE A 133 4.23 15.11 -3.94
N SER A 134 2.90 15.06 -4.10
CA SER A 134 2.04 14.50 -3.07
C SER A 134 2.16 12.97 -3.00
N LEU A 135 2.08 12.40 -1.79
CA LEU A 135 2.13 10.96 -1.60
C LEU A 135 0.93 10.26 -2.27
N ALA A 136 -0.21 10.95 -2.39
CA ALA A 136 -1.38 10.48 -3.12
C ALA A 136 -1.08 10.35 -4.62
N TYR A 137 -0.51 11.41 -5.23
CA TYR A 137 -0.06 11.39 -6.62
C TYR A 137 0.96 10.28 -6.88
N ALA A 138 1.99 10.15 -6.04
CA ALA A 138 3.02 9.12 -6.18
C ALA A 138 2.41 7.70 -6.11
N ARG A 139 1.51 7.44 -5.16
CA ARG A 139 0.80 6.15 -5.04
C ARG A 139 -0.10 5.87 -6.24
N ARG A 140 -0.81 6.88 -6.76
CA ARG A 140 -1.63 6.74 -7.96
C ARG A 140 -0.77 6.44 -9.19
N ALA A 141 0.34 7.17 -9.40
CA ALA A 141 1.28 6.92 -10.49
C ALA A 141 1.87 5.49 -10.44
N CYS A 142 2.25 4.99 -9.26
CA CYS A 142 2.68 3.59 -9.09
C CYS A 142 1.55 2.58 -9.42
N THR A 143 0.29 2.90 -9.08
CA THR A 143 -0.86 2.04 -9.33
C THR A 143 -1.24 2.01 -10.82
N GLU A 144 -1.22 3.16 -11.49
CA GLU A 144 -1.50 3.30 -12.92
C GLU A 144 -0.40 2.63 -13.76
N THR A 145 0.88 2.85 -13.43
CA THR A 145 2.00 2.18 -14.11
C THR A 145 1.97 0.67 -13.91
N TYR A 146 1.72 0.17 -12.68
CA TYR A 146 1.55 -1.27 -12.44
C TYR A 146 0.36 -1.85 -13.21
N SER A 147 -0.75 -1.10 -13.32
CA SER A 147 -1.93 -1.53 -14.06
C SER A 147 -1.68 -1.56 -15.57
N ALA A 148 -0.96 -0.58 -16.12
CA ALA A 148 -0.54 -0.57 -17.52
C ALA A 148 0.43 -1.71 -17.83
N ILE A 149 1.42 -1.95 -16.96
CA ILE A 149 2.34 -3.10 -17.08
C ILE A 149 1.55 -4.42 -17.06
N LYS A 150 0.61 -4.58 -16.13
CA LYS A 150 -0.25 -5.77 -16.02
C LYS A 150 -1.11 -5.96 -17.28
N ALA A 151 -1.71 -4.91 -17.81
CA ALA A 151 -2.49 -4.96 -19.04
C ALA A 151 -1.62 -5.35 -20.25
N ASN A 152 -0.44 -4.76 -20.38
CA ASN A 152 0.52 -5.07 -21.45
C ASN A 152 1.11 -6.48 -21.33
N TRP A 153 1.30 -6.99 -20.11
CA TRP A 153 1.77 -8.36 -19.88
C TRP A 153 0.74 -9.41 -20.30
N LEU A 154 -0.55 -9.09 -20.21
CA LEU A 154 -1.65 -9.93 -20.71
C LEU A 154 -1.80 -9.92 -22.24
N THR A 155 -1.29 -8.89 -22.94
CA THR A 155 -1.40 -8.76 -24.40
C THR A 155 -0.13 -9.17 -25.16
N VAL A 156 1.06 -8.92 -24.60
CA VAL A 156 2.36 -9.15 -25.26
C VAL A 156 3.01 -10.46 -24.84
N GLY A 157 2.77 -10.92 -23.60
CA GLY A 157 3.16 -12.27 -23.22
C GLY A 157 2.27 -13.31 -23.90
N GLN A 158 2.80 -14.51 -24.13
CA GLN A 158 1.95 -15.70 -24.13
C GLN A 158 1.33 -15.76 -22.72
N ALA A 159 0.15 -15.15 -22.54
CA ALA A 159 -0.52 -15.05 -21.26
C ALA A 159 -0.56 -16.46 -20.65
N TYR A 160 0.10 -16.64 -19.50
CA TYR A 160 0.40 -17.95 -18.92
C TYR A 160 -0.82 -18.85 -19.05
N GLN A 161 -0.77 -19.79 -20.00
CA GLN A 161 -1.87 -20.71 -20.23
C GLN A 161 -1.76 -21.76 -19.14
N PRO A 162 -2.67 -21.77 -18.15
CA PRO A 162 -2.64 -22.80 -17.13
C PRO A 162 -2.82 -24.16 -17.85
N PRO A 163 -2.06 -25.21 -17.48
CA PRO A 163 -2.10 -26.49 -18.19
C PRO A 163 -3.54 -27.00 -18.37
N ARG A 164 -3.88 -27.50 -19.56
CA ARG A 164 -5.26 -27.92 -19.89
C ARG A 164 -5.85 -28.79 -18.77
N GLY A 165 -6.98 -28.36 -18.21
CA GLY A 165 -7.63 -28.98 -17.05
C GLY A 165 -7.37 -28.30 -15.69
N TRP A 166 -6.46 -27.31 -15.61
CA TRP A 166 -6.31 -26.49 -14.41
C TRP A 166 -7.59 -25.71 -14.10
N LYS A 167 -8.19 -26.01 -12.95
CA LYS A 167 -9.29 -25.25 -12.35
C LYS A 167 -8.79 -24.57 -11.08
N LEU A 168 -9.25 -23.35 -10.85
CA LEU A 168 -9.13 -22.72 -9.54
C LEU A 168 -9.94 -23.56 -8.54
N ASP A 169 -9.37 -23.83 -7.37
CA ASP A 169 -10.06 -24.59 -6.33
C ASP A 169 -10.85 -23.57 -5.47
N PRO A 170 -12.19 -23.69 -5.36
CA PRO A 170 -13.00 -22.72 -4.63
C PRO A 170 -12.61 -22.59 -3.15
N ILE A 171 -12.18 -23.70 -2.52
CA ILE A 171 -11.74 -23.72 -1.11
C ILE A 171 -10.46 -22.90 -1.01
N VAL A 172 -9.46 -23.18 -1.86
CA VAL A 172 -8.19 -22.44 -1.87
C VAL A 172 -8.41 -20.95 -2.15
N ALA A 173 -9.30 -20.62 -3.09
CA ALA A 173 -9.64 -19.24 -3.45
C ALA A 173 -10.27 -18.44 -2.27
N SER A 174 -10.92 -19.13 -1.34
CA SER A 174 -11.50 -18.55 -0.12
C SER A 174 -10.50 -18.39 1.05
N THR A 175 -9.31 -19.00 0.97
CA THR A 175 -8.29 -18.92 2.03
C THR A 175 -7.47 -17.62 1.98
N PRO A 176 -6.81 -17.23 3.11
CA PRO A 176 -5.89 -16.10 3.12
C PRO A 176 -4.85 -16.18 2.00
N LYS A 177 -4.61 -15.06 1.30
CA LYS A 177 -3.78 -14.98 0.09
C LYS A 177 -2.39 -15.63 0.23
N HIS A 178 -1.78 -15.58 1.41
CA HIS A 178 -0.48 -16.20 1.67
C HIS A 178 -0.55 -17.74 1.65
N LEU A 179 -1.63 -18.33 2.17
CA LEU A 179 -1.85 -19.77 2.21
C LEU A 179 -2.25 -20.29 0.84
N ALA A 180 -3.14 -19.58 0.13
CA ALA A 180 -3.49 -19.85 -1.26
C ALA A 180 -2.24 -19.85 -2.18
N ARG A 181 -1.36 -18.85 -2.02
CA ARG A 181 -0.06 -18.80 -2.71
C ARG A 181 0.77 -20.05 -2.40
N ARG A 182 0.93 -20.42 -1.13
CA ARG A 182 1.75 -21.58 -0.74
C ARG A 182 1.16 -22.89 -1.28
N TYR A 183 -0.15 -23.07 -1.24
CA TYR A 183 -0.84 -24.20 -1.85
C TYR A 183 -0.50 -24.34 -3.34
N TYR A 184 -0.66 -23.27 -4.13
CA TYR A 184 -0.35 -23.32 -5.56
C TYR A 184 1.14 -23.51 -5.86
N GLN A 185 2.02 -22.99 -5.00
CA GLN A 185 3.45 -23.28 -5.06
C GLN A 185 3.76 -24.76 -4.80
N PHE A 186 3.11 -25.40 -3.81
CA PHE A 186 3.23 -26.85 -3.61
C PHE A 186 2.70 -27.64 -4.81
N LYS A 187 1.47 -27.33 -5.26
CA LYS A 187 0.80 -27.98 -6.41
C LYS A 187 1.58 -27.89 -7.73
N THR A 188 2.37 -26.83 -7.92
CA THR A 188 3.22 -26.63 -9.11
C THR A 188 4.67 -27.06 -8.94
N GLY A 189 5.10 -27.47 -7.74
CA GLY A 189 6.52 -27.70 -7.43
C GLY A 189 7.40 -26.44 -7.41
N HIS A 190 6.80 -25.24 -7.35
CA HIS A 190 7.49 -23.93 -7.23
C HIS A 190 7.45 -23.41 -5.78
N THR A 191 7.41 -24.33 -4.82
CA THR A 191 7.46 -24.05 -3.39
C THR A 191 8.91 -23.85 -2.96
N PRO A 192 9.27 -22.76 -2.25
CA PRO A 192 10.63 -22.52 -1.77
C PRO A 192 10.97 -23.53 -0.67
N ILE A 193 11.46 -24.68 -1.11
CA ILE A 193 12.01 -25.81 -0.37
C ILE A 193 13.27 -26.27 -1.11
N GLY A 194 14.13 -27.07 -0.48
CA GLY A 194 15.46 -27.44 -0.97
C GLY A 194 15.55 -27.81 -2.46
N ALA A 195 14.69 -28.70 -2.97
CA ALA A 195 14.71 -29.06 -4.39
C ALA A 195 14.51 -27.87 -5.35
N TYR A 196 13.59 -26.96 -5.02
CA TYR A 196 13.32 -25.77 -5.83
C TYR A 196 14.43 -24.72 -5.66
N LEU A 197 14.83 -24.45 -4.41
CA LEU A 197 15.85 -23.45 -4.08
C LEU A 197 17.21 -23.80 -4.71
N HIS A 198 17.60 -25.07 -4.67
CA HIS A 198 18.78 -25.56 -5.37
C HIS A 198 18.65 -25.44 -6.89
N ARG A 199 17.50 -25.79 -7.47
CA ARG A 199 17.25 -25.65 -8.91
C ARG A 199 17.37 -24.21 -9.41
N ILE A 200 17.03 -23.22 -8.59
CA ILE A 200 17.19 -21.78 -8.91
C ILE A 200 18.52 -21.18 -8.42
N LYS A 201 19.46 -22.00 -7.91
CA LYS A 201 20.76 -21.58 -7.35
C LYS A 201 20.66 -20.62 -6.15
N ALA A 202 19.57 -20.71 -5.38
CA ALA A 202 19.36 -19.96 -4.13
C ALA A 202 19.75 -20.75 -2.86
N ARG A 203 20.20 -22.00 -3.00
CA ARG A 203 20.77 -22.84 -1.93
C ARG A 203 21.73 -23.87 -2.57
N ASP A 204 22.88 -24.11 -1.95
CA ASP A 204 23.92 -25.00 -2.49
C ASP A 204 23.59 -26.50 -2.40
N SER A 205 22.63 -26.88 -1.55
CA SER A 205 22.19 -28.26 -1.39
C SER A 205 20.67 -28.39 -1.53
N PRO A 206 20.17 -29.42 -2.24
CA PRO A 206 18.74 -29.71 -2.33
C PRO A 206 18.19 -30.47 -1.12
N ASN A 207 19.04 -30.80 -0.13
CA ASN A 207 18.68 -31.65 1.01
C ASN A 207 17.65 -30.99 1.95
N CYS A 208 16.83 -31.81 2.59
CA CYS A 208 15.89 -31.35 3.62
C CYS A 208 16.63 -30.92 4.89
N LEU A 209 16.49 -29.65 5.29
CA LEU A 209 17.09 -29.15 6.54
C LEU A 209 16.41 -29.75 7.78
N GLY A 210 15.12 -30.06 7.69
CA GLY A 210 14.35 -30.57 8.82
C GLY A 210 14.76 -31.98 9.28
N CYS A 211 15.17 -32.87 8.36
CA CYS A 211 15.53 -34.24 8.71
C CYS A 211 16.83 -34.77 8.09
N SER A 212 17.60 -33.91 7.41
CA SER A 212 18.91 -34.20 6.81
C SER A 212 18.97 -35.47 5.94
N ARG A 213 17.85 -35.84 5.30
CA ARG A 213 17.71 -37.10 4.54
C ARG A 213 17.07 -36.88 3.19
N GLY A 214 17.91 -36.92 2.16
CA GLY A 214 17.50 -36.83 0.76
C GLY A 214 16.97 -35.45 0.35
N THR A 215 16.60 -35.35 -0.93
CA THR A 215 16.11 -34.15 -1.59
C THR A 215 14.78 -33.68 -1.01
N GLU A 216 14.71 -32.42 -0.58
CA GLU A 216 13.51 -31.78 -0.05
C GLU A 216 12.50 -31.50 -1.16
N THR A 217 11.66 -32.48 -1.44
CA THR A 217 10.58 -32.44 -2.44
C THR A 217 9.22 -32.36 -1.77
N VAL A 218 8.19 -31.94 -2.51
CA VAL A 218 6.80 -31.99 -2.04
C VAL A 218 6.40 -33.40 -1.62
N ARG A 219 6.79 -34.42 -2.41
CA ARG A 219 6.64 -35.84 -2.06
C ARG A 219 7.29 -36.17 -0.72
N HIS A 220 8.56 -35.80 -0.55
CA HIS A 220 9.29 -36.02 0.71
C HIS A 220 8.56 -35.42 1.91
N LEU A 221 8.08 -34.17 1.81
CA LEU A 221 7.34 -33.51 2.89
C LEU A 221 6.03 -34.23 3.21
N LEU A 222 5.29 -34.68 2.19
CA LEU A 222 3.99 -35.36 2.36
C LEU A 222 4.12 -36.81 2.85
N THR A 223 5.18 -37.55 2.49
CA THR A 223 5.26 -39.01 2.70
C THR A 223 6.38 -39.46 3.63
N ASN A 224 7.55 -38.81 3.62
CA ASN A 224 8.80 -39.40 4.17
C ASN A 224 9.49 -38.55 5.23
N CYS A 225 9.17 -37.26 5.33
CA CYS A 225 9.90 -36.35 6.20
C CYS A 225 9.64 -36.67 7.68
N ARG A 226 10.73 -36.86 8.43
CA ARG A 226 10.68 -37.14 9.88
C ARG A 226 10.33 -35.90 10.70
N GLN A 227 10.71 -34.71 10.22
CA GLN A 227 10.42 -33.43 10.90
C GLN A 227 8.92 -33.13 10.97
N TRP A 228 8.17 -33.64 9.99
CA TRP A 228 6.74 -33.35 9.80
C TRP A 228 5.85 -34.58 10.08
N CYS A 229 6.32 -35.55 10.87
CA CYS A 229 5.56 -36.78 11.17
C CYS A 229 4.16 -36.49 11.74
N HIS A 230 4.08 -35.65 12.78
CA HIS A 230 2.82 -35.31 13.43
C HIS A 230 1.86 -34.53 12.51
N GLN A 231 2.39 -33.62 11.68
CA GLN A 231 1.62 -32.92 10.67
C GLN A 231 1.11 -33.87 9.58
N ARG A 232 1.92 -34.87 9.19
CA ARG A 232 1.51 -35.93 8.25
C ARG A 232 0.45 -36.85 8.83
N GLU A 233 0.52 -37.21 10.10
CA GLU A 233 -0.53 -37.98 10.79
C GLU A 233 -1.87 -37.23 10.76
N LYS A 234 -1.87 -35.93 11.09
CA LYS A 234 -3.05 -35.06 10.97
C LYS A 234 -3.56 -34.93 9.53
N LEU A 235 -2.66 -34.80 8.56
CA LEU A 235 -3.01 -34.83 7.13
C LEU A 235 -3.70 -36.14 6.77
N TYR A 236 -3.16 -37.28 7.17
CA TYR A 236 -3.71 -38.60 6.83
C TYR A 236 -5.06 -38.86 7.51
N ALA A 237 -5.26 -38.40 8.75
CA ALA A 237 -6.55 -38.41 9.42
C ALA A 237 -7.59 -37.58 8.65
N GLY A 238 -7.27 -36.33 8.31
CA GLY A 238 -8.16 -35.46 7.52
C GLY A 238 -8.43 -35.98 6.10
N LEU A 239 -7.47 -36.67 5.47
CA LEU A 239 -7.69 -37.38 4.21
C LEU A 239 -8.68 -38.55 4.39
N ALA A 240 -8.54 -39.34 5.46
CA ALA A 240 -9.44 -40.46 5.75
C ALA A 240 -10.87 -39.99 6.04
N GLU A 241 -11.04 -38.92 6.82
CA GLU A 241 -12.33 -38.25 7.06
C GLU A 241 -12.99 -37.77 5.76
N ALA A 242 -12.19 -37.24 4.83
CA ALA A 242 -12.66 -36.83 3.50
C ALA A 242 -12.89 -38.01 2.52
N GLY A 243 -12.64 -39.25 2.93
CA GLY A 243 -12.75 -40.45 2.09
C GLY A 243 -11.64 -40.59 1.03
N VAL A 244 -10.50 -39.92 1.23
CA VAL A 244 -9.32 -39.95 0.35
C VAL A 244 -8.26 -40.89 0.92
N LYS A 245 -7.75 -41.81 0.09
CA LYS A 245 -6.70 -42.74 0.52
C LYS A 245 -5.37 -42.02 0.74
N ALA A 246 -4.74 -42.26 1.89
CA ALA A 246 -3.37 -41.81 2.19
C ALA A 246 -2.36 -42.34 1.14
N PRO A 247 -1.23 -41.64 0.91
CA PRO A 247 -0.14 -42.10 0.05
C PRO A 247 0.30 -43.53 0.38
N GLN A 248 0.59 -44.32 -0.65
CA GLN A 248 1.17 -45.66 -0.51
C GLN A 248 2.64 -45.62 -0.94
N ASP A 249 3.49 -46.44 -0.33
CA ASP A 249 4.94 -46.48 -0.65
C ASP A 249 5.24 -46.94 -2.09
N SER A 250 4.30 -47.69 -2.70
CA SER A 250 4.34 -48.09 -4.11
C SER A 250 3.86 -47.03 -5.09
N GLU A 251 3.32 -45.90 -4.60
CA GLU A 251 2.79 -44.82 -5.44
C GLU A 251 3.92 -43.91 -5.93
N GLN A 252 4.05 -43.76 -7.26
CA GLN A 252 5.15 -42.97 -7.85
C GLN A 252 5.00 -41.46 -7.60
N CYS A 253 3.78 -40.92 -7.71
CA CYS A 253 3.50 -39.48 -7.67
C CYS A 253 2.29 -39.14 -6.76
N PRO A 254 2.29 -39.51 -5.46
CA PRO A 254 1.17 -39.28 -4.55
C PRO A 254 0.78 -37.80 -4.42
N GLU A 255 1.74 -36.89 -4.51
CA GLU A 255 1.48 -35.46 -4.53
C GLU A 255 0.59 -35.03 -5.70
N ALA A 256 0.77 -35.62 -6.89
CA ALA A 256 0.01 -35.25 -8.07
C ALA A 256 -1.46 -35.68 -7.94
N ARG A 257 -1.72 -36.86 -7.36
CA ARG A 257 -3.07 -37.33 -7.04
C ARG A 257 -3.72 -36.46 -5.97
N LEU A 258 -3.04 -36.22 -4.85
CA LEU A 258 -3.58 -35.44 -3.74
C LEU A 258 -3.92 -34.00 -4.15
N PHE A 259 -3.07 -33.33 -4.94
CA PHE A 259 -3.38 -31.97 -5.44
C PHE A 259 -4.40 -31.93 -6.60
N GLN A 260 -4.85 -33.08 -7.11
CA GLN A 260 -5.93 -33.18 -8.10
C GLN A 260 -7.30 -33.46 -7.48
N ASP A 261 -7.37 -34.14 -6.33
CA ASP A 261 -8.61 -34.47 -5.63
C ASP A 261 -9.11 -33.27 -4.79
N PRO A 262 -10.24 -32.63 -5.11
CA PRO A 262 -10.77 -31.50 -4.33
C PRO A 262 -11.11 -31.87 -2.87
N LYS A 263 -11.36 -33.16 -2.58
CA LYS A 263 -11.64 -33.62 -1.21
C LYS A 263 -10.39 -33.54 -0.32
N ALA A 264 -9.20 -33.66 -0.91
CA ALA A 264 -7.94 -33.56 -0.19
C ALA A 264 -7.57 -32.10 0.17
N THR A 265 -8.15 -31.11 -0.51
CA THR A 265 -7.72 -29.70 -0.42
C THR A 265 -7.74 -29.15 1.02
N THR A 266 -8.79 -29.42 1.81
CA THR A 266 -8.87 -28.93 3.20
C THR A 266 -7.74 -29.49 4.08
N ALA A 267 -7.46 -30.80 3.99
CA ALA A 267 -6.40 -31.44 4.74
C ALA A 267 -5.00 -30.97 4.29
N LEU A 268 -4.81 -30.77 2.98
CA LEU A 268 -3.59 -30.21 2.40
C LEU A 268 -3.34 -28.75 2.84
N LEU A 269 -4.39 -27.92 2.90
CA LEU A 269 -4.29 -26.54 3.38
C LEU A 269 -3.88 -26.48 4.86
N ALA A 270 -4.48 -27.33 5.71
CA ALA A 270 -4.10 -27.44 7.12
C ALA A 270 -2.64 -27.88 7.29
N PHE A 271 -2.20 -28.88 6.51
CA PHE A 271 -0.80 -29.35 6.50
C PHE A 271 0.19 -28.26 6.07
N ILE A 272 -0.11 -27.53 4.98
CA ILE A 272 0.75 -26.47 4.46
C ILE A 272 0.81 -25.26 5.40
N GLY A 273 -0.30 -24.94 6.08
CA GLY A 273 -0.33 -23.94 7.16
C GLY A 273 0.60 -24.32 8.31
N ALA A 274 0.46 -25.55 8.83
CA ALA A 274 1.24 -26.04 9.97
C ALA A 274 2.75 -26.18 9.69
N ILE A 275 3.17 -26.42 8.44
CA ILE A 275 4.58 -26.33 8.05
C ILE A 275 5.07 -24.88 8.17
N ARG A 276 4.34 -23.94 7.56
CA ARG A 276 4.74 -22.53 7.51
C ARG A 276 4.82 -21.90 8.90
N GLU A 277 3.85 -22.14 9.78
CA GLU A 277 3.86 -21.58 11.14
C GLU A 277 5.14 -21.96 11.90
N ARG A 278 5.68 -23.16 11.67
CA ARG A 278 6.94 -23.62 12.28
C ARG A 278 8.18 -23.04 11.59
N GLU A 279 8.16 -22.85 10.27
CA GLU A 279 9.22 -22.12 9.53
C GLU A 279 9.31 -20.66 10.01
N ASP A 280 8.17 -19.96 10.07
CA ASP A 280 8.08 -18.56 10.49
C ASP A 280 8.47 -18.39 11.97
N ASN A 281 8.03 -19.29 12.87
CA ASN A 281 8.44 -19.27 14.28
C ASN A 281 9.93 -19.56 14.47
N GLN A 282 10.52 -20.45 13.66
CA GLN A 282 11.95 -20.73 13.74
C GLN A 282 12.78 -19.55 13.22
N GLN A 283 12.36 -18.90 12.13
CA GLN A 283 13.00 -17.67 11.65
C GLN A 283 12.84 -16.51 12.64
N ALA A 284 11.69 -16.36 13.29
CA ALA A 284 11.48 -15.37 14.34
C ALA A 284 12.37 -15.63 15.57
N TRP A 285 12.55 -16.90 15.97
CA TRP A 285 13.48 -17.27 17.04
C TRP A 285 14.95 -17.03 16.64
N GLU A 286 15.34 -17.38 15.42
CA GLU A 286 16.70 -17.11 14.90
C GLU A 286 16.99 -15.60 14.75
N GLN A 287 15.97 -14.79 14.41
CA GLN A 287 16.10 -13.33 14.39
C GLN A 287 16.18 -12.76 15.80
N ALA A 288 15.32 -13.19 16.72
CA ALA A 288 15.37 -12.79 18.13
C ALA A 288 16.73 -13.14 18.77
N TYR A 289 17.21 -14.37 18.57
CA TYR A 289 18.53 -14.81 19.03
C TYR A 289 19.68 -13.97 18.44
N LYS A 290 19.57 -13.54 17.17
CA LYS A 290 20.56 -12.64 16.55
C LYS A 290 20.46 -11.19 17.02
N THR A 291 19.29 -10.72 17.45
CA THR A 291 19.14 -9.40 18.07
C THR A 291 19.53 -9.39 19.55
N ASP A 292 19.42 -10.51 20.24
CA ASP A 292 19.84 -10.67 21.64
C ASP A 292 21.33 -11.00 21.76
N ASN A 293 21.92 -11.68 20.76
CA ASN A 293 23.36 -11.88 20.67
C ASN A 293 24.04 -10.66 20.04
N TRP A 294 24.16 -9.57 20.82
CA TRP A 294 24.67 -8.24 20.45
C TRP A 294 26.13 -8.16 19.95
N GLY A 295 26.76 -9.28 19.57
CA GLY A 295 28.12 -9.29 19.01
C GLY A 295 29.18 -8.76 19.96
N ILE A 296 28.97 -8.88 21.29
CA ILE A 296 29.88 -8.33 22.31
C ILE A 296 31.30 -8.89 22.16
N GLU A 297 31.43 -10.15 21.72
CA GLU A 297 32.72 -10.78 21.40
C GLU A 297 33.51 -10.04 20.30
N ALA A 298 32.82 -9.38 19.35
CA ALA A 298 33.46 -8.61 18.27
C ALA A 298 33.89 -7.18 18.69
N LEU A 299 33.50 -6.72 19.88
CA LEU A 299 34.05 -5.49 20.47
C LEU A 299 35.36 -5.77 21.21
N ASP A 300 35.48 -6.95 21.82
CA ASP A 300 36.64 -7.39 22.61
C ASP A 300 37.89 -7.70 21.76
N GLU A 301 37.70 -7.99 20.45
CA GLU A 301 38.80 -8.14 19.48
C GLU A 301 39.30 -6.79 18.97
N GLY A 302 38.41 -5.80 18.79
CA GLY A 302 38.75 -4.46 18.30
C GLY A 302 39.62 -3.64 19.26
N GLU A 303 39.53 -3.89 20.58
CA GLU A 303 40.40 -3.23 21.57
C GLU A 303 41.82 -3.84 21.62
N ARG A 304 42.06 -5.04 21.08
CA ARG A 304 43.37 -5.70 21.12
C ARG A 304 44.24 -5.43 19.88
N GLU A 305 43.65 -5.03 18.76
CA GLU A 305 44.38 -4.66 17.54
C GLU A 305 44.75 -3.16 17.48
N GLY A 306 44.37 -2.38 18.50
CA GLY A 306 44.67 -0.94 18.60
C GLY A 306 45.96 -0.57 19.34
N GLU A 307 46.60 -1.53 20.02
CA GLU A 307 47.84 -1.32 20.80
C GLU A 307 49.01 -2.16 20.22
N GLY A 308 49.61 -1.67 19.12
CA GLY A 308 50.77 -2.30 18.46
C GLY A 308 51.55 -1.35 17.55
#